data_AF-A0A4Q6BJV9-F1
#
_entry.id   AF-A0A4Q6BJV9-F1
#
_cell.length_a   1.000
_cell.length_b   1.000
_cell.length_c   1.000
_cell.angle_alpha   90.00
_cell.angle_beta   90.00
_cell.angle_gamma   90.00
#
_symmetry.space_group_name_H-M   'P 1'
#
loop_
_entity.id
_entity.type
_entity.pdbx_description
1 polymer ?
#
loop_
_entity_poly.entity_id
_entity_poly.type
_entity_poly.pdbx_seq_one_letter_code
_entity_poly.pdbx_strand_id
1 'polypeptide(L)'
;PFACTAVAAQYKDSWIIGRNFDFEGGEVFDREKLMKWVFPDKGNPYVSVIWAGMVGATTGVNANGLFISLNAAGSDDFARIGTPSTLVITKALQYANNVEEALQIFRDSPMFISDIFLVADAKSKRVFRIEKSPGRTVIDELKKSSIVANHLDSETFKADKTNAFREQELTSTFRQTRGLELLEKLKPEEARSRDEAVLRVLEILRDKGEVNGVPLELNNRRAIDALIAAHSVVFDPEAQRLYVSRGPSLAGAFSGFDLKRSFAEKRPVTIASLPRDPLVSDDLYAKIRVSEKASWEAQAFARKRNCPAAKASLKTAQENFDKSGQFHSAAGDVAFN
;
A
#
# COMPACT_ATOMS: atom_id res chain seq x y z
N PRO A 1 0.55 -7.34 -10.42
CA PRO A 1 0.43 -8.05 -9.13
C PRO A 1 0.05 -7.08 -8.01
N PHE A 2 -0.34 -7.56 -6.83
CA PHE A 2 -0.53 -6.70 -5.64
C PHE A 2 0.62 -6.94 -4.66
N ALA A 3 1.36 -5.89 -4.31
CA ALA A 3 2.54 -5.95 -3.41
C ALA A 3 2.48 -4.91 -2.28
N CYS A 4 1.28 -4.63 -1.81
CA CYS A 4 0.97 -3.63 -0.81
C CYS A 4 1.77 -3.74 0.50
N THR A 5 2.20 -2.59 1.05
CA THR A 5 2.86 -2.48 2.36
C THR A 5 2.23 -1.37 3.19
N ALA A 6 1.76 -1.65 4.39
CA ALA A 6 1.27 -0.67 5.36
C ALA A 6 2.18 -0.61 6.58
N VAL A 7 2.31 0.57 7.17
CA VAL A 7 3.11 0.84 8.37
C VAL A 7 2.20 1.47 9.40
N ALA A 8 2.17 0.91 10.61
CA ALA A 8 1.61 1.58 11.78
C ALA A 8 2.77 1.85 12.73
N ALA A 9 3.23 3.11 12.80
CA ALA A 9 4.34 3.49 13.66
C ALA A 9 3.83 4.26 14.87
N GLN A 10 4.24 3.88 16.08
CA GLN A 10 3.89 4.63 17.29
C GLN A 10 4.64 5.95 17.32
N TYR A 11 3.96 7.00 17.75
CA TYR A 11 4.57 8.28 18.07
C TYR A 11 3.89 8.88 19.30
N LYS A 12 4.62 8.86 20.43
CA LYS A 12 4.08 9.20 21.76
C LYS A 12 2.84 8.34 22.08
N ASP A 13 1.71 8.97 22.36
CA ASP A 13 0.44 8.34 22.69
C ASP A 13 -0.44 8.07 21.46
N SER A 14 0.06 8.35 20.25
CA SER A 14 -0.68 8.22 18.98
C SER A 14 0.15 7.43 17.95
N TRP A 15 -0.27 7.49 16.69
CA TRP A 15 0.33 6.73 15.59
C TRP A 15 0.63 7.63 14.40
N ILE A 16 1.53 7.19 13.52
CA ILE A 16 1.66 7.67 12.15
C ILE A 16 1.44 6.45 11.25
N ILE A 17 0.48 6.55 10.34
CA ILE A 17 0.07 5.44 9.48
C ILE A 17 0.57 5.70 8.06
N GLY A 18 1.33 4.78 7.51
CA GLY A 18 1.84 4.83 6.15
C GLY A 18 1.27 3.70 5.29
N ARG A 19 1.13 3.91 3.99
CA ARG A 19 0.65 2.85 3.09
C ARG A 19 1.09 3.02 1.64
N ASN A 20 1.63 1.95 1.05
CA ASN A 20 1.81 1.76 -0.39
C ASN A 20 0.74 0.83 -0.97
N PHE A 21 -0.02 1.31 -1.95
CA PHE A 21 -0.98 0.51 -2.70
C PHE A 21 -0.39 0.13 -4.06
N ASP A 22 0.38 -0.97 -4.04
CA ASP A 22 1.03 -1.51 -5.22
C ASP A 22 0.02 -2.29 -6.05
N PHE A 23 -0.26 -1.75 -7.23
CA PHE A 23 -1.24 -2.29 -8.17
C PHE A 23 -0.78 -2.05 -9.61
N GLU A 24 -0.26 -3.09 -10.23
CA GLU A 24 0.16 -3.06 -11.64
C GLU A 24 -1.02 -3.30 -12.59
N GLY A 25 -2.07 -2.48 -12.46
CA GLY A 25 -3.19 -2.46 -13.42
C GLY A 25 -2.87 -1.69 -14.71
N GLY A 26 -1.73 -1.00 -14.76
CA GLY A 26 -1.31 -0.10 -15.82
C GLY A 26 -0.98 1.30 -15.31
N GLU A 27 -0.25 2.08 -16.11
CA GLU A 27 0.23 3.42 -15.71
C GLU A 27 -0.88 4.41 -15.37
N VAL A 28 -2.08 4.20 -15.91
CA VAL A 28 -3.24 5.05 -15.67
C VAL A 28 -3.63 5.12 -14.19
N PHE A 29 -3.40 4.03 -13.42
CA PHE A 29 -3.75 3.99 -12.00
C PHE A 29 -2.85 4.87 -11.14
N ASP A 30 -1.61 5.11 -11.57
CA ASP A 30 -0.73 6.09 -10.93
C ASP A 30 -0.95 7.49 -11.51
N ARG A 31 -0.97 7.64 -12.84
CA ARG A 31 -1.04 8.95 -13.50
C ARG A 31 -2.36 9.69 -13.30
N GLU A 32 -3.47 8.96 -13.33
CA GLU A 32 -4.84 9.51 -13.31
C GLU A 32 -5.56 9.18 -12.00
N LYS A 33 -4.81 8.98 -10.90
CA LYS A 33 -5.39 8.81 -9.57
C LYS A 33 -6.09 10.09 -9.11
N LEU A 34 -7.18 9.90 -8.38
CA LEU A 34 -8.06 10.97 -7.92
C LEU A 34 -8.29 10.86 -6.42
N MET A 35 -8.44 12.02 -5.80
CA MET A 35 -8.96 12.13 -4.43
C MET A 35 -10.47 12.29 -4.48
N LYS A 36 -11.22 11.27 -4.10
CA LYS A 36 -12.68 11.31 -4.00
C LYS A 36 -13.10 11.78 -2.61
N TRP A 37 -13.53 13.03 -2.52
CA TRP A 37 -14.16 13.61 -1.33
C TRP A 37 -15.67 13.40 -1.42
N VAL A 38 -16.25 12.77 -0.41
CA VAL A 38 -17.68 12.43 -0.37
C VAL A 38 -18.31 13.13 0.83
N PHE A 39 -19.39 13.85 0.56
CA PHE A 39 -20.20 14.56 1.55
C PHE A 39 -21.64 14.01 1.47
N PRO A 40 -21.92 12.86 2.10
CA PRO A 40 -23.21 12.20 1.94
C PRO A 40 -24.30 12.89 2.78
N ASP A 41 -25.56 12.72 2.38
CA ASP A 41 -26.72 13.18 3.18
C ASP A 41 -26.88 12.40 4.50
N LYS A 42 -26.37 11.16 4.53
CA LYS A 42 -26.39 10.27 5.69
C LYS A 42 -25.02 9.66 5.96
N GLY A 43 -24.64 9.64 7.22
CA GLY A 43 -23.33 9.16 7.68
C GLY A 43 -22.26 10.24 7.62
N ASN A 44 -21.01 9.79 7.70
CA ASN A 44 -19.81 10.59 7.82
C ASN A 44 -19.26 10.96 6.44
N PRO A 45 -18.87 12.23 6.22
CA PRO A 45 -18.00 12.60 5.11
C PRO A 45 -16.70 11.81 5.15
N TYR A 46 -16.15 11.48 3.99
CA TYR A 46 -14.89 10.77 3.90
C TYR A 46 -14.12 11.11 2.62
N VAL A 47 -12.83 10.79 2.64
CA VAL A 47 -11.94 10.92 1.49
C VAL A 47 -11.31 9.57 1.19
N SER A 48 -11.14 9.26 -0.10
CA SER A 48 -10.43 8.05 -0.55
C SER A 48 -9.62 8.35 -1.80
N VAL A 49 -8.46 7.70 -1.92
CA VAL A 49 -7.69 7.68 -3.18
C VAL A 49 -8.29 6.62 -4.09
N ILE A 50 -8.66 7.01 -5.30
CA ILE A 50 -9.33 6.16 -6.29
C ILE A 50 -8.77 6.41 -7.69
N TRP A 51 -9.35 5.74 -8.68
CA TRP A 51 -9.21 6.03 -10.11
C TRP A 51 -10.60 6.23 -10.74
N ALA A 52 -10.64 6.80 -11.94
CA ALA A 52 -11.89 7.03 -12.66
C ALA A 52 -12.70 5.72 -12.81
N GLY A 53 -13.99 5.77 -12.46
CA GLY A 53 -14.90 4.62 -12.49
C GLY A 53 -14.95 3.77 -11.21
N MET A 54 -14.07 4.01 -10.23
CA MET A 54 -14.09 3.26 -8.97
C MET A 54 -15.16 3.79 -7.99
N VAL A 55 -16.17 2.97 -7.70
CA VAL A 55 -17.22 3.30 -6.71
C VAL A 55 -16.75 3.09 -5.28
N GLY A 56 -16.01 2.01 -4.99
CA GLY A 56 -15.54 1.67 -3.65
C GLY A 56 -14.34 2.50 -3.15
N ALA A 57 -13.65 1.99 -2.13
CA ALA A 57 -12.43 2.57 -1.56
C ALA A 57 -11.39 1.47 -1.25
N THR A 58 -10.12 1.76 -1.46
CA THR A 58 -8.97 0.89 -1.07
C THR A 58 -8.13 1.51 0.04
N THR A 59 -8.17 2.83 0.16
CA THR A 59 -7.53 3.61 1.23
C THR A 59 -8.36 4.87 1.46
N GLY A 60 -8.71 5.17 2.71
CA GLY A 60 -9.50 6.37 3.00
C GLY A 60 -9.55 6.74 4.48
N VAL A 61 -10.03 7.95 4.74
CA VAL A 61 -10.22 8.52 6.08
C VAL A 61 -11.57 9.22 6.14
N ASN A 62 -12.32 9.01 7.22
CA ASN A 62 -13.57 9.74 7.44
C ASN A 62 -13.41 10.96 8.35
N ALA A 63 -14.45 11.79 8.45
CA ALA A 63 -14.44 13.02 9.24
C ALA A 63 -14.27 12.80 10.76
N ASN A 64 -14.43 11.57 11.24
CA ASN A 64 -14.17 11.20 12.63
C ASN A 64 -12.71 10.79 12.88
N GLY A 65 -11.87 10.75 11.85
CA GLY A 65 -10.47 10.31 11.96
C GLY A 65 -10.29 8.79 11.91
N LEU A 66 -11.28 8.06 11.38
CA LEU A 66 -11.16 6.63 11.10
C LEU A 66 -10.47 6.42 9.75
N PHE A 67 -9.26 5.86 9.78
CA PHE A 67 -8.50 5.45 8.61
C PHE A 67 -8.71 3.95 8.33
N ILE A 68 -8.86 3.58 7.06
CA ILE A 68 -8.93 2.19 6.61
C ILE A 68 -8.10 2.02 5.35
N SER A 69 -7.26 0.99 5.30
CA SER A 69 -6.59 0.53 4.06
C SER A 69 -6.70 -0.99 3.89
N LEU A 70 -6.62 -1.48 2.65
CA LEU A 70 -6.72 -2.90 2.29
C LEU A 70 -5.46 -3.41 1.62
N ASN A 71 -4.88 -4.51 2.11
CA ASN A 71 -3.86 -5.30 1.42
C ASN A 71 -4.50 -6.59 0.91
N ALA A 72 -4.27 -6.92 -0.37
CA ALA A 72 -4.74 -8.18 -0.93
C ALA A 72 -4.11 -9.37 -0.20
N ALA A 73 -4.93 -10.31 0.27
CA ALA A 73 -4.50 -11.52 1.00
C ALA A 73 -4.97 -12.79 0.26
N GLY A 74 -4.63 -13.97 0.79
CA GLY A 74 -5.00 -15.25 0.19
C GLY A 74 -5.12 -16.33 1.24
N SER A 75 -6.22 -17.07 1.18
CA SER A 75 -6.56 -18.18 2.09
C SER A 75 -7.11 -19.34 1.27
N ASP A 76 -7.25 -20.51 1.89
CA ASP A 76 -7.90 -21.67 1.27
C ASP A 76 -9.44 -21.57 1.27
N ASP A 77 -10.00 -20.61 2.02
CA ASP A 77 -11.44 -20.31 1.97
C ASP A 77 -11.86 -19.77 0.60
N PHE A 78 -13.03 -20.22 0.14
CA PHE A 78 -13.61 -19.80 -1.12
C PHE A 78 -15.11 -19.54 -0.97
N ALA A 79 -15.60 -18.45 -1.57
CA ALA A 79 -17.03 -18.22 -1.76
C ALA A 79 -17.27 -17.58 -3.13
N ARG A 80 -18.40 -17.93 -3.75
CA ARG A 80 -18.81 -17.33 -5.04
C ARG A 80 -19.57 -16.01 -4.88
N ILE A 81 -20.19 -15.81 -3.73
CA ILE A 81 -21.08 -14.67 -3.45
C ILE A 81 -20.57 -14.00 -2.18
N GLY A 82 -20.49 -12.68 -2.21
CA GLY A 82 -20.17 -11.85 -1.06
C GLY A 82 -20.14 -10.38 -1.46
N THR A 83 -19.90 -9.52 -0.47
CA THR A 83 -19.72 -8.09 -0.65
C THR A 83 -18.28 -7.82 -1.08
N PRO A 84 -18.03 -7.03 -2.14
CA PRO A 84 -16.69 -6.57 -2.47
C PRO A 84 -16.06 -5.80 -1.31
N SER A 85 -14.81 -6.12 -0.98
CA SER A 85 -14.04 -5.50 0.11
C SER A 85 -14.03 -3.97 0.04
N THR A 86 -13.94 -3.43 -1.17
CA THR A 86 -13.93 -1.99 -1.43
C THR A 86 -15.25 -1.31 -1.07
N LEU A 87 -16.39 -2.02 -1.13
CA LEU A 87 -17.68 -1.54 -0.69
C LEU A 87 -17.86 -1.69 0.83
N VAL A 88 -17.27 -2.72 1.44
CA VAL A 88 -17.22 -2.87 2.91
C VAL A 88 -16.44 -1.70 3.53
N ILE A 89 -15.27 -1.35 2.97
CA ILE A 89 -14.50 -0.17 3.38
C ILE A 89 -15.33 1.10 3.24
N THR A 90 -16.00 1.27 2.10
CA THR A 90 -16.85 2.45 1.86
C THR A 90 -17.96 2.55 2.92
N LYS A 91 -18.63 1.43 3.22
CA LYS A 91 -19.65 1.34 4.27
C LYS A 91 -19.06 1.70 5.63
N ALA A 92 -17.89 1.19 5.98
CA ALA A 92 -17.23 1.49 7.26
C ALA A 92 -16.84 2.98 7.35
N LEU A 93 -16.20 3.54 6.32
CA LEU A 93 -15.85 4.97 6.28
C LEU A 93 -17.09 5.86 6.42
N GLN A 94 -18.18 5.53 5.72
CA GLN A 94 -19.40 6.33 5.75
C GLN A 94 -20.20 6.14 7.05
N TYR A 95 -20.30 4.95 7.62
CA TYR A 95 -21.27 4.70 8.70
C TYR A 95 -20.65 4.46 10.09
N ALA A 96 -19.36 4.19 10.21
CA ALA A 96 -18.70 4.03 11.51
C ALA A 96 -18.16 5.35 12.06
N ASN A 97 -18.48 5.63 13.33
CA ASN A 97 -18.03 6.83 14.05
C ASN A 97 -16.74 6.63 14.86
N ASN A 98 -16.37 5.37 15.07
CA ASN A 98 -15.23 4.90 15.85
C ASN A 98 -14.80 3.52 15.33
N VAL A 99 -13.72 2.97 15.88
CA VAL A 99 -13.19 1.68 15.43
C VAL A 99 -14.11 0.51 15.77
N GLU A 100 -14.82 0.52 16.89
CA GLU A 100 -15.71 -0.55 17.33
C GLU A 100 -16.85 -0.78 16.32
N GLU A 101 -17.48 0.30 15.86
CA GLU A 101 -18.49 0.26 14.79
C GLU A 101 -17.89 -0.24 13.47
N ALA A 102 -16.66 0.16 13.15
CA ALA A 102 -15.97 -0.30 11.95
C ALA A 102 -15.68 -1.81 12.01
N LEU A 103 -15.15 -2.29 13.14
CA LEU A 103 -14.90 -3.72 13.40
C LEU A 103 -16.19 -4.52 13.29
N GLN A 104 -17.30 -3.99 13.81
CA GLN A 104 -18.62 -4.63 13.70
C GLN A 104 -19.08 -4.73 12.24
N ILE A 105 -18.92 -3.67 11.44
CA ILE A 105 -19.22 -3.71 10.00
C ILE A 105 -18.38 -4.79 9.29
N PHE A 106 -17.10 -4.95 9.64
CA PHE A 106 -16.26 -6.01 9.07
C PHE A 106 -16.70 -7.42 9.50
N ARG A 107 -17.14 -7.61 10.74
CA ARG A 107 -17.69 -8.90 11.21
C ARG A 107 -18.96 -9.26 10.43
N ASP A 108 -19.88 -8.32 10.30
CA ASP A 108 -21.21 -8.55 9.73
C ASP A 108 -21.23 -8.61 8.20
N SER A 109 -20.16 -8.14 7.53
CA SER A 109 -20.11 -8.13 6.07
C SER A 109 -19.60 -9.47 5.54
N PRO A 110 -20.41 -10.27 4.82
CA PRO A 110 -19.92 -11.43 4.10
C PRO A 110 -19.05 -10.95 2.94
N MET A 111 -17.85 -11.52 2.79
CA MET A 111 -16.92 -11.21 1.71
C MET A 111 -16.59 -12.46 0.92
N PHE A 112 -16.25 -12.32 -0.36
CA PHE A 112 -15.92 -13.46 -1.23
C PHE A 112 -14.42 -13.57 -1.56
N ILE A 113 -13.62 -12.64 -1.06
CA ILE A 113 -12.16 -12.61 -1.24
C ILE A 113 -11.51 -12.40 0.12
N SER A 114 -10.24 -12.79 0.23
CA SER A 114 -9.44 -12.65 1.43
C SER A 114 -8.58 -11.41 1.36
N ASP A 115 -8.65 -10.57 2.40
CA ASP A 115 -7.93 -9.31 2.49
C ASP A 115 -7.48 -9.06 3.94
N ILE A 116 -6.43 -8.25 4.07
CA ILE A 116 -5.99 -7.69 5.35
C ILE A 116 -6.37 -6.21 5.37
N PHE A 117 -6.96 -5.74 6.47
CA PHE A 117 -7.31 -4.34 6.66
C PHE A 117 -6.55 -3.74 7.82
N LEU A 118 -5.93 -2.59 7.60
CA LEU A 118 -5.40 -1.76 8.69
C LEU A 118 -6.42 -0.68 9.02
N VAL A 119 -6.95 -0.70 10.23
CA VAL A 119 -7.98 0.24 10.71
C VAL A 119 -7.40 1.05 11.87
N ALA A 120 -7.29 2.36 11.73
CA ALA A 120 -6.80 3.25 12.78
C ALA A 120 -7.87 4.27 13.15
N ASP A 121 -8.07 4.51 14.44
CA ASP A 121 -8.99 5.52 14.94
C ASP A 121 -8.24 6.60 15.72
N ALA A 122 -8.32 7.84 15.21
CA ALA A 122 -7.69 9.00 15.81
C ALA A 122 -8.17 9.30 17.23
N LYS A 123 -9.45 9.00 17.56
CA LYS A 123 -10.03 9.35 18.87
C LYS A 123 -9.55 8.40 19.96
N SER A 124 -9.67 7.09 19.72
CA SER A 124 -9.22 6.07 20.68
C SER A 124 -7.71 5.84 20.65
N LYS A 125 -7.01 6.34 19.61
CA LYS A 125 -5.57 6.13 19.36
C LYS A 125 -5.21 4.66 19.23
N ARG A 126 -6.14 3.85 18.73
CA ARG A 126 -5.99 2.41 18.53
C ARG A 126 -5.89 2.07 17.05
N VAL A 127 -5.11 1.05 16.76
CA VAL A 127 -4.91 0.52 15.42
C VAL A 127 -5.15 -0.98 15.45
N PHE A 128 -5.85 -1.49 14.44
CA PHE A 128 -6.19 -2.90 14.32
C PHE A 128 -5.77 -3.43 12.96
N ARG A 129 -5.29 -4.67 12.95
CA ARG A 129 -5.19 -5.51 11.76
C ARG A 129 -6.41 -6.44 11.75
N ILE A 130 -7.15 -6.44 10.66
CA ILE A 130 -8.24 -7.38 10.42
C ILE A 130 -7.81 -8.31 9.30
N GLU A 131 -7.72 -9.60 9.59
CA GLU A 131 -7.50 -10.63 8.60
C GLU A 131 -8.83 -11.32 8.32
N LYS A 132 -9.35 -11.16 7.11
CA LYS A 132 -10.68 -11.65 6.78
C LYS A 132 -10.67 -12.41 5.46
N SER A 133 -11.19 -13.62 5.52
CA SER A 133 -11.50 -14.49 4.39
C SER A 133 -13.03 -14.68 4.30
N PRO A 134 -13.54 -15.42 3.30
CA PRO A 134 -14.96 -15.75 3.24
C PRO A 134 -15.50 -16.48 4.48
N GLY A 135 -14.71 -17.36 5.10
CA GLY A 135 -15.14 -18.20 6.22
C GLY A 135 -14.67 -17.73 7.59
N ARG A 136 -13.63 -16.90 7.67
CA ARG A 136 -12.92 -16.59 8.92
C ARG A 136 -12.65 -15.08 9.04
N THR A 137 -12.65 -14.58 10.27
CA THR A 137 -12.32 -13.18 10.57
C THR A 137 -11.54 -13.13 11.88
N VAL A 138 -10.32 -12.62 11.81
CA VAL A 138 -9.44 -12.38 12.96
C VAL A 138 -9.20 -10.88 13.08
N ILE A 139 -9.29 -10.35 14.29
CA ILE A 139 -9.14 -8.92 14.56
C ILE A 139 -8.12 -8.79 15.70
N ASP A 140 -6.96 -8.23 15.36
CA ASP A 140 -5.86 -8.03 16.29
C ASP A 140 -5.64 -6.52 16.51
N GLU A 141 -5.60 -6.10 17.77
CA GLU A 141 -5.18 -4.75 18.11
C GLU A 141 -3.64 -4.67 18.14
N LEU A 142 -3.08 -3.74 17.36
CA LEU A 142 -1.64 -3.53 17.31
C LEU A 142 -1.18 -2.76 18.56
N LYS A 143 -0.37 -3.42 19.39
CA LYS A 143 0.16 -2.84 20.63
C LYS A 143 1.54 -2.18 20.49
N LYS A 144 2.18 -2.37 19.33
CA LYS A 144 3.50 -1.84 18.98
C LYS A 144 3.56 -1.46 17.51
N SER A 145 4.57 -0.69 17.13
CA SER A 145 4.88 -0.40 15.74
C SER A 145 4.93 -1.69 14.92
N SER A 146 4.29 -1.71 13.75
CA SER A 146 4.10 -2.93 12.95
C SER A 146 4.09 -2.63 11.46
N ILE A 147 4.43 -3.65 10.67
CA ILE A 147 4.34 -3.67 9.20
C ILE A 147 3.31 -4.71 8.78
N VAL A 148 2.46 -4.35 7.83
CA VAL A 148 1.45 -5.25 7.25
C VAL A 148 1.67 -5.35 5.75
N ALA A 149 1.98 -6.56 5.26
CA ALA A 149 2.19 -6.86 3.85
C ALA A 149 0.99 -7.61 3.24
N ASN A 150 1.18 -8.70 2.50
CA ASN A 150 0.14 -9.42 1.74
C ASN A 150 -0.06 -10.89 2.16
N HIS A 151 0.51 -11.32 3.28
CA HIS A 151 0.23 -12.61 3.93
C HIS A 151 -0.56 -12.41 5.22
N LEU A 152 -1.34 -13.43 5.58
CA LEU A 152 -2.12 -13.51 6.80
C LEU A 152 -1.20 -14.03 7.92
N ASP A 153 -1.02 -13.25 8.98
CA ASP A 153 -0.10 -13.54 10.07
C ASP A 153 -0.74 -14.38 11.19
N SER A 154 -2.07 -14.39 11.31
CA SER A 154 -2.74 -15.05 12.43
C SER A 154 -2.65 -16.57 12.37
N GLU A 155 -2.61 -17.22 13.54
CA GLU A 155 -2.60 -18.68 13.68
C GLU A 155 -3.73 -19.36 12.89
N THR A 156 -4.86 -18.67 12.75
CA THR A 156 -6.05 -19.12 12.01
C THR A 156 -5.77 -19.47 10.55
N PHE A 157 -4.78 -18.84 9.90
CA PHE A 157 -4.48 -19.01 8.47
C PHE A 157 -3.14 -19.70 8.19
N LYS A 158 -2.35 -20.06 9.20
CA LYS A 158 -1.03 -20.69 9.01
C LYS A 158 -1.05 -22.03 8.28
N ALA A 159 -2.15 -22.78 8.41
CA ALA A 159 -2.32 -24.07 7.74
C ALA A 159 -2.80 -23.95 6.29
N ASP A 160 -3.18 -22.75 5.84
CA ASP A 160 -3.70 -22.52 4.49
C ASP A 160 -2.56 -22.58 3.47
N LYS A 161 -2.69 -23.46 2.47
CA LYS A 161 -1.68 -23.64 1.42
C LYS A 161 -1.50 -22.37 0.59
N THR A 162 -2.60 -21.65 0.34
CA THR A 162 -2.58 -20.38 -0.40
C THR A 162 -1.79 -19.31 0.35
N ASN A 163 -1.90 -19.26 1.68
CA ASN A 163 -1.14 -18.32 2.49
C ASN A 163 0.34 -18.72 2.55
N ALA A 164 0.61 -20.00 2.83
CA ALA A 164 1.98 -20.53 2.86
C ALA A 164 2.74 -20.30 1.55
N PHE A 165 2.09 -20.50 0.39
CA PHE A 165 2.67 -20.18 -0.91
C PHE A 165 3.05 -18.70 -1.02
N ARG A 166 2.19 -17.78 -0.55
CA ARG A 166 2.48 -16.34 -0.58
C ARG A 166 3.64 -15.95 0.34
N GLU A 167 3.78 -16.62 1.47
CA GLU A 167 4.88 -16.38 2.41
C GLU A 167 6.23 -16.88 1.86
N GLN A 168 6.22 -18.04 1.22
CA GLN A 168 7.43 -18.76 0.78
C GLN A 168 7.90 -18.35 -0.61
N GLU A 169 6.98 -18.18 -1.55
CA GLU A 169 7.28 -18.04 -2.98
C GLU A 169 7.15 -16.60 -3.49
N LEU A 170 6.53 -15.71 -2.74
CA LEU A 170 6.33 -14.31 -3.13
C LEU A 170 7.14 -13.33 -2.27
N THR A 171 6.99 -12.04 -2.57
CA THR A 171 7.80 -10.95 -1.99
C THR A 171 7.30 -10.42 -0.65
N SER A 172 6.19 -10.96 -0.13
CA SER A 172 5.49 -10.35 1.00
C SER A 172 6.28 -10.39 2.31
N THR A 173 7.00 -11.47 2.57
CA THR A 173 7.80 -11.67 3.79
C THR A 173 9.03 -10.76 3.78
N PHE A 174 9.72 -10.65 2.63
CA PHE A 174 10.84 -9.72 2.44
C PHE A 174 10.47 -8.28 2.81
N ARG A 175 9.34 -7.77 2.31
CA ARG A 175 8.86 -6.41 2.60
C ARG A 175 8.48 -6.24 4.07
N GLN A 176 7.83 -7.23 4.68
CA GLN A 176 7.47 -7.18 6.10
C GLN A 176 8.73 -7.15 6.98
N THR A 177 9.67 -8.07 6.77
CA THR A 177 10.93 -8.14 7.51
C THR A 177 11.74 -6.86 7.35
N ARG A 178 11.90 -6.37 6.11
CA ARG A 178 12.62 -5.12 5.84
C ARG A 178 11.97 -3.93 6.53
N GLY A 179 10.64 -3.82 6.50
CA GLY A 179 9.93 -2.73 7.17
C GLY A 179 10.13 -2.76 8.69
N LEU A 180 10.19 -3.95 9.30
CA LEU A 180 10.42 -4.11 10.74
C LEU A 180 11.85 -3.67 11.10
N GLU A 181 12.86 -4.04 10.31
CA GLU A 181 14.23 -3.51 10.48
C GLU A 181 14.27 -1.98 10.41
N LEU A 182 13.54 -1.39 9.47
CA LEU A 182 13.50 0.06 9.30
C LEU A 182 12.77 0.75 10.46
N LEU A 183 11.74 0.16 11.03
CA LEU A 183 11.10 0.68 12.25
C LEU A 183 12.11 0.72 13.40
N GLU A 184 12.87 -0.36 13.63
CA GLU A 184 13.91 -0.39 14.67
C GLU A 184 15.08 0.56 14.41
N LYS A 185 15.41 0.79 13.14
CA LYS A 185 16.51 1.69 12.74
C LYS A 185 16.12 3.16 12.81
N LEU A 186 14.95 3.51 12.27
CA LEU A 186 14.48 4.89 12.14
C LEU A 186 13.74 5.37 13.39
N LYS A 187 13.18 4.44 14.17
CA LYS A 187 12.49 4.68 15.45
C LYS A 187 11.55 5.88 15.42
N PRO A 188 10.46 5.87 14.62
CA PRO A 188 9.53 7.00 14.55
C PRO A 188 9.05 7.50 15.93
N GLU A 189 8.98 6.62 16.93
CA GLU A 189 8.64 6.93 18.32
C GLU A 189 9.64 7.87 19.02
N GLU A 190 10.90 7.89 18.60
CA GLU A 190 11.96 8.78 19.11
C GLU A 190 12.08 10.10 18.30
N ALA A 191 11.16 10.36 17.37
CA ALA A 191 11.19 11.59 16.58
C ALA A 191 11.01 12.85 17.44
N ARG A 192 11.75 13.93 17.14
CA ARG A 192 11.69 15.17 17.94
C ARG A 192 10.40 15.94 17.72
N SER A 193 9.75 15.72 16.57
CA SER A 193 8.50 16.34 16.18
C SER A 193 7.62 15.36 15.42
N ARG A 194 6.33 15.71 15.31
CA ARG A 194 5.34 14.95 14.54
C ARG A 194 5.68 14.95 13.04
N ASP A 195 6.18 16.08 12.53
CA ASP A 195 6.63 16.19 11.14
C ASP A 195 7.85 15.29 10.87
N GLU A 196 8.77 15.17 11.83
CA GLU A 196 9.88 14.22 11.74
C GLU A 196 9.40 12.76 11.76
N ALA A 197 8.41 12.42 12.59
CA ALA A 197 7.81 11.08 12.59
C ALA A 197 7.15 10.74 11.23
N VAL A 198 6.44 11.70 10.63
CA VAL A 198 5.88 11.60 9.28
C VAL A 198 6.97 11.35 8.24
N LEU A 199 8.09 12.08 8.30
CA LEU A 199 9.21 11.89 7.38
C LEU A 199 9.89 10.52 7.56
N ARG A 200 10.04 10.02 8.79
CA ARG A 200 10.57 8.68 9.04
C ARG A 200 9.66 7.59 8.47
N VAL A 201 8.33 7.72 8.60
CA VAL A 201 7.39 6.80 7.94
C VAL A 201 7.47 6.90 6.42
N LEU A 202 7.61 8.10 5.85
CA LEU A 202 7.82 8.28 4.42
C LEU A 202 9.11 7.61 3.93
N GLU A 203 10.18 7.65 4.73
CA GLU A 203 11.44 6.95 4.43
C GLU A 203 11.24 5.42 4.39
N ILE A 204 10.50 4.85 5.34
CA ILE A 204 10.14 3.43 5.33
C ILE A 204 9.38 3.08 4.04
N LEU A 205 8.35 3.87 3.70
CA LEU A 205 7.54 3.63 2.51
C LEU A 205 8.34 3.72 1.22
N ARG A 206 9.43 4.49 1.18
CA ARG A 206 10.29 4.68 0.01
C ARG A 206 11.48 3.75 -0.05
N ASP A 207 11.65 2.85 0.91
CA ASP A 207 12.83 1.99 0.98
C ASP A 207 12.91 1.04 -0.21
N LYS A 208 14.12 0.99 -0.80
CA LYS A 208 14.48 0.20 -1.98
C LYS A 208 15.58 -0.81 -1.65
N GLY A 209 15.67 -1.21 -0.39
CA GLY A 209 16.65 -2.17 0.11
C GLY A 209 16.04 -3.54 0.34
N GLU A 210 16.91 -4.54 0.44
CA GLU A 210 16.57 -5.85 0.95
C GLU A 210 16.79 -5.90 2.47
N VAL A 211 16.39 -7.02 3.08
CA VAL A 211 16.74 -7.40 4.46
C VAL A 211 18.25 -7.18 4.69
N ASN A 212 18.62 -6.62 5.83
CA ASN A 212 19.95 -6.12 6.19
C ASN A 212 20.41 -4.83 5.47
N GLY A 213 19.55 -4.20 4.67
CA GLY A 213 19.82 -2.90 4.05
C GLY A 213 20.74 -2.92 2.84
N VAL A 214 20.95 -4.09 2.23
CA VAL A 214 21.62 -4.20 0.94
C VAL A 214 20.74 -3.49 -0.12
N PRO A 215 21.25 -2.52 -0.88
CA PRO A 215 20.47 -1.87 -1.92
C PRO A 215 19.99 -2.87 -2.97
N LEU A 216 18.70 -2.83 -3.32
CA LEU A 216 18.16 -3.56 -4.45
C LEU A 216 18.24 -2.73 -5.73
N GLU A 217 18.19 -3.41 -6.87
CA GLU A 217 17.90 -2.75 -8.13
C GLU A 217 16.55 -2.02 -8.05
N LEU A 218 16.48 -0.83 -8.64
CA LEU A 218 15.20 -0.12 -8.73
C LEU A 218 14.19 -0.96 -9.51
N ASN A 219 12.93 -0.96 -9.08
CA ASN A 219 11.84 -1.82 -9.56
C ASN A 219 11.86 -3.27 -9.06
N ASN A 220 12.79 -3.66 -8.18
CA ASN A 220 12.77 -5.00 -7.59
C ASN A 220 11.55 -5.19 -6.68
N ARG A 221 10.74 -6.24 -6.93
CA ARG A 221 9.47 -6.51 -6.23
C ARG A 221 9.63 -6.88 -4.75
N ARG A 222 10.84 -7.21 -4.30
CA ARG A 222 11.15 -7.43 -2.88
C ARG A 222 11.30 -6.14 -2.07
N ALA A 223 11.54 -5.01 -2.74
CA ALA A 223 11.59 -3.71 -2.09
C ALA A 223 10.20 -3.28 -1.57
N ILE A 224 10.17 -2.45 -0.52
CA ILE A 224 8.92 -1.82 -0.05
C ILE A 224 8.39 -0.83 -1.09
N ASP A 225 9.29 -0.06 -1.73
CA ASP A 225 8.99 0.76 -2.90
C ASP A 225 9.63 0.16 -4.15
N ALA A 226 8.86 -0.73 -4.79
CA ALA A 226 9.21 -1.27 -6.09
C ALA A 226 8.82 -0.34 -7.25
N LEU A 227 8.53 0.95 -7.01
CA LEU A 227 8.15 1.94 -8.03
C LEU A 227 6.89 1.58 -8.87
N ILE A 228 5.99 0.80 -8.27
CA ILE A 228 4.73 0.35 -8.89
C ILE A 228 3.48 0.68 -8.10
N ALA A 229 3.62 1.45 -7.02
CA ALA A 229 2.48 1.97 -6.31
C ALA A 229 1.59 2.80 -7.24
N ALA A 230 0.31 2.44 -7.30
CA ALA A 230 -0.69 3.32 -7.89
C ALA A 230 -0.84 4.57 -7.01
N HIS A 231 -0.87 4.40 -5.69
CA HIS A 231 -0.80 5.51 -4.75
C HIS A 231 -0.09 5.12 -3.44
N SER A 232 0.36 6.14 -2.73
CA SER A 232 0.83 6.01 -1.36
C SER A 232 0.27 7.12 -0.49
N VAL A 233 0.04 6.82 0.78
CA VAL A 233 -0.45 7.80 1.76
C VAL A 233 0.35 7.75 3.06
N VAL A 234 0.45 8.91 3.70
CA VAL A 234 0.84 9.02 5.11
C VAL A 234 -0.26 9.78 5.84
N PHE A 235 -0.81 9.19 6.90
CA PHE A 235 -1.85 9.76 7.72
C PHE A 235 -1.35 9.96 9.15
N ASP A 236 -1.53 11.18 9.64
CA ASP A 236 -1.26 11.58 11.01
C ASP A 236 -2.61 11.79 11.72
N PRO A 237 -3.10 10.80 12.49
CA PRO A 237 -4.42 10.82 13.09
C PRO A 237 -4.59 11.94 14.12
N GLU A 238 -3.58 12.21 14.94
CA GLU A 238 -3.68 13.26 15.98
C GLU A 238 -3.87 14.64 15.35
N ALA A 239 -3.08 14.96 14.32
CA ALA A 239 -3.17 16.25 13.64
C ALA A 239 -4.22 16.29 12.52
N GLN A 240 -4.87 15.16 12.22
CA GLN A 240 -5.81 14.99 11.11
C GLN A 240 -5.21 15.45 9.76
N ARG A 241 -3.94 15.10 9.50
CA ARG A 241 -3.24 15.43 8.26
C ARG A 241 -3.11 14.19 7.39
N LEU A 242 -3.49 14.32 6.12
CA LEU A 242 -3.34 13.27 5.12
C LEU A 242 -2.40 13.75 4.01
N TYR A 243 -1.39 12.96 3.73
CA TYR A 243 -0.46 13.16 2.62
C TYR A 243 -0.70 12.08 1.58
N VAL A 244 -0.79 12.45 0.30
CA VAL A 244 -1.05 11.52 -0.81
C VAL A 244 -0.05 11.74 -1.92
N SER A 245 0.57 10.68 -2.43
CA SER A 245 1.56 10.78 -3.51
C SER A 245 0.98 11.41 -4.78
N ARG A 246 1.76 12.24 -5.49
CA ARG A 246 1.35 12.85 -6.77
C ARG A 246 1.72 12.00 -7.99
N GLY A 247 2.65 11.07 -7.84
CA GLY A 247 3.30 10.40 -8.96
C GLY A 247 4.53 11.17 -9.46
N PRO A 248 5.45 10.52 -10.20
CA PRO A 248 5.39 9.11 -10.60
C PRO A 248 5.58 8.16 -9.41
N SER A 249 4.66 7.21 -9.23
CA SER A 249 4.53 6.30 -8.08
C SER A 249 4.85 6.99 -6.74
N LEU A 250 5.83 6.51 -5.98
CA LEU A 250 6.33 7.15 -4.74
C LEU A 250 7.49 8.13 -4.96
N ALA A 251 8.05 8.19 -6.17
CA ALA A 251 9.16 9.08 -6.49
C ALA A 251 8.73 10.55 -6.47
N GLY A 252 7.46 10.83 -6.78
CA GLY A 252 6.87 12.16 -6.70
C GLY A 252 6.74 12.71 -5.27
N ALA A 253 6.48 14.01 -5.17
CA ALA A 253 6.09 14.66 -3.91
C ALA A 253 4.71 14.21 -3.44
N PHE A 254 4.38 14.44 -2.16
CA PHE A 254 3.04 14.17 -1.63
C PHE A 254 2.27 15.47 -1.42
N SER A 255 1.02 15.53 -1.90
CA SER A 255 0.07 16.59 -1.55
C SER A 255 -0.37 16.41 -0.10
N GLY A 256 -0.22 17.43 0.74
CA GLY A 256 -0.76 17.44 2.10
C GLY A 256 -2.14 18.07 2.18
N PHE A 257 -3.00 17.53 3.03
CA PHE A 257 -4.35 18.01 3.30
C PHE A 257 -4.64 18.08 4.80
N ASP A 258 -5.28 19.16 5.24
CA ASP A 258 -5.89 19.28 6.57
C ASP A 258 -7.29 18.69 6.51
N LEU A 259 -7.49 17.48 7.04
CA LEU A 259 -8.77 16.78 6.91
C LEU A 259 -9.88 17.47 7.71
N LYS A 260 -9.57 17.94 8.92
CA LYS A 260 -10.56 18.60 9.79
C LYS A 260 -11.14 19.82 9.09
N ARG A 261 -10.29 20.68 8.54
CA ARG A 261 -10.72 21.83 7.75
C ARG A 261 -11.38 21.42 6.46
N SER A 262 -10.85 20.41 5.76
CA SER A 262 -11.41 19.97 4.49
C SER A 262 -12.86 19.47 4.62
N PHE A 263 -13.16 18.72 5.68
CA PHE A 263 -14.52 18.25 5.95
C PHE A 263 -15.44 19.38 6.42
N ALA A 264 -14.97 20.30 7.27
CA ALA A 264 -15.75 21.44 7.72
C ALA A 264 -16.11 22.41 6.57
N GLU A 265 -15.16 22.68 5.68
CA GLU A 265 -15.32 23.59 4.55
C GLU A 265 -15.92 22.91 3.30
N LYS A 266 -16.16 21.59 3.36
CA LYS A 266 -16.63 20.74 2.25
C LYS A 266 -15.80 20.87 0.97
N ARG A 267 -14.49 21.04 1.11
CA ARG A 267 -13.54 21.18 -0.01
C ARG A 267 -12.13 20.78 0.43
N PRO A 268 -11.23 20.38 -0.47
CA PRO A 268 -9.85 20.07 -0.08
C PRO A 268 -9.13 21.34 0.42
N VAL A 269 -8.60 21.29 1.63
CA VAL A 269 -7.75 22.34 2.22
C VAL A 269 -6.33 21.81 2.26
N THR A 270 -5.47 22.37 1.41
CA THR A 270 -4.08 21.94 1.28
C THR A 270 -3.20 22.50 2.39
N ILE A 271 -2.21 21.70 2.82
CA ILE A 271 -1.11 22.11 3.68
C ILE A 271 0.23 21.87 2.96
N ALA A 272 1.35 22.10 3.65
CA ALA A 272 2.68 21.83 3.10
C ALA A 272 2.79 20.38 2.55
N SER A 273 3.45 20.23 1.42
CA SER A 273 3.73 18.94 0.79
C SER A 273 4.90 18.21 1.45
N LEU A 274 4.92 16.88 1.38
CA LEU A 274 6.16 16.13 1.63
C LEU A 274 7.02 16.10 0.36
N PRO A 275 8.36 16.16 0.49
CA PRO A 275 9.26 16.27 -0.66
C PRO A 275 9.21 15.03 -1.55
N ARG A 276 9.65 15.19 -2.80
CA ARG A 276 9.90 14.07 -3.73
C ARG A 276 10.98 13.13 -3.19
N ASP A 277 11.06 11.93 -3.74
CA ASP A 277 12.17 11.01 -3.46
C ASP A 277 13.46 11.61 -4.06
N PRO A 278 14.52 11.85 -3.25
CA PRO A 278 15.79 12.32 -3.77
C PRO A 278 16.54 11.27 -4.61
N LEU A 279 16.23 9.98 -4.46
CA LEU A 279 16.93 8.90 -5.16
C LEU A 279 16.42 8.66 -6.58
N VAL A 280 15.21 9.12 -6.91
CA VAL A 280 14.55 8.84 -8.19
C VAL A 280 14.11 10.13 -8.89
N SER A 281 14.89 10.53 -9.89
CA SER A 281 14.52 11.60 -10.81
C SER A 281 13.46 11.15 -11.81
N ASP A 282 12.80 12.09 -12.47
CA ASP A 282 11.77 11.76 -13.46
C ASP A 282 12.37 11.07 -14.70
N ASP A 283 13.60 11.45 -15.08
CA ASP A 283 14.37 10.77 -16.16
C ASP A 283 14.73 9.33 -15.77
N LEU A 284 15.20 9.12 -14.54
CA LEU A 284 15.52 7.78 -14.04
C LEU A 284 14.27 6.90 -13.97
N TYR A 285 13.16 7.45 -13.46
CA TYR A 285 11.87 6.74 -13.45
C TYR A 285 11.43 6.36 -14.86
N ALA A 286 11.49 7.28 -15.83
CA ALA A 286 11.13 7.01 -17.22
C ALA A 286 11.97 5.88 -17.82
N LYS A 287 13.28 5.86 -17.58
CA LYS A 287 14.19 4.79 -18.03
C LYS A 287 13.82 3.44 -17.43
N ILE A 288 13.48 3.40 -16.13
CA ILE A 288 13.02 2.18 -15.45
C ILE A 288 11.73 1.65 -16.09
N ARG A 289 10.76 2.53 -16.39
CA ARG A 289 9.49 2.10 -17.03
C ARG A 289 9.69 1.60 -18.45
N VAL A 290 10.57 2.21 -19.23
CA VAL A 290 10.96 1.72 -20.56
C VAL A 290 11.57 0.32 -20.45
N SER A 291 12.50 0.14 -19.50
CA SER A 291 13.15 -1.14 -19.31
C SER A 291 12.17 -2.22 -18.85
N GLU A 292 11.32 -1.92 -17.88
CA GLU A 292 10.26 -2.82 -17.42
C GLU A 292 9.36 -3.26 -18.57
N LYS A 293 8.87 -2.33 -19.38
CA LYS A 293 8.04 -2.64 -20.56
C LYS A 293 8.78 -3.59 -21.52
N ALA A 294 10.06 -3.34 -21.78
CA ALA A 294 10.87 -4.19 -22.63
C ALA A 294 11.07 -5.60 -22.02
N SER A 295 11.15 -5.74 -20.69
CA SER A 295 11.12 -7.03 -19.99
C SER A 295 9.84 -7.81 -20.26
N TRP A 296 8.68 -7.16 -20.16
CA TRP A 296 7.38 -7.77 -20.42
C TRP A 296 7.23 -8.20 -21.88
N GLU A 297 7.66 -7.36 -22.82
CA GLU A 297 7.68 -7.67 -24.25
C GLU A 297 8.58 -8.87 -24.55
N ALA A 298 9.77 -8.92 -23.96
CA ALA A 298 10.69 -10.04 -24.08
C ALA A 298 10.04 -11.37 -23.65
N GLN A 299 9.37 -11.38 -22.48
CA GLN A 299 8.65 -12.55 -21.98
C GLN A 299 7.51 -12.96 -22.92
N ALA A 300 6.73 -12.00 -23.43
CA ALA A 300 5.65 -12.25 -24.36
C ALA A 300 6.16 -12.86 -25.69
N PHE A 301 7.28 -12.36 -26.22
CA PHE A 301 7.92 -12.93 -27.41
C PHE A 301 8.50 -14.32 -27.16
N ALA A 302 9.11 -14.55 -25.99
CA ALA A 302 9.65 -15.85 -25.60
C ALA A 302 8.54 -16.91 -25.50
N ARG A 303 7.39 -16.59 -24.89
CA ARG A 303 6.21 -17.48 -24.84
C ARG A 303 5.68 -17.85 -26.23
N LYS A 304 5.82 -16.94 -27.20
CA LYS A 304 5.49 -17.16 -28.62
C LYS A 304 6.62 -17.79 -29.43
N ARG A 305 7.73 -18.20 -28.79
CA ARG A 305 8.95 -18.75 -29.42
C ARG A 305 9.61 -17.82 -30.45
N ASN A 306 9.37 -16.50 -30.37
CA ASN A 306 10.03 -15.51 -31.21
C ASN A 306 11.33 -15.03 -30.55
N CYS A 307 12.36 -15.87 -30.61
CA CYS A 307 13.65 -15.60 -29.95
C CYS A 307 14.37 -14.32 -30.43
N PRO A 308 14.38 -13.97 -31.74
CA PRO A 308 15.00 -12.71 -32.18
C PRO A 308 14.36 -11.47 -31.56
N ALA A 309 13.02 -11.39 -31.53
CA ALA A 309 12.31 -10.26 -30.93
C ALA A 309 12.47 -10.23 -29.39
N ALA A 310 12.47 -11.40 -28.75
CA ALA A 310 12.75 -11.51 -27.32
C ALA A 310 14.14 -10.98 -26.97
N LYS A 311 15.18 -11.36 -27.73
CA LYS A 311 16.56 -10.88 -27.53
C LYS A 311 16.68 -9.37 -27.76
N ALA A 312 16.03 -8.82 -28.79
CA ALA A 312 16.02 -7.39 -29.04
C ALA A 312 15.41 -6.61 -27.86
N SER A 313 14.27 -7.09 -27.34
CA SER A 313 13.59 -6.47 -26.20
C SER A 313 14.44 -6.55 -24.92
N LEU A 314 15.08 -7.70 -24.66
CA LEU A 314 16.02 -7.84 -23.53
C LEU A 314 17.20 -6.87 -23.64
N LYS A 315 17.71 -6.61 -24.84
CA LYS A 315 18.80 -5.66 -25.05
C LYS A 315 18.37 -4.24 -24.65
N THR A 316 17.19 -3.79 -25.08
CA THR A 316 16.61 -2.51 -24.66
C THR A 316 16.40 -2.41 -23.16
N ALA A 317 16.01 -3.53 -22.53
CA ALA A 317 15.85 -3.59 -21.10
C ALA A 317 17.21 -3.46 -20.37
N GLN A 318 18.24 -4.14 -20.88
CA GLN A 318 19.59 -4.15 -20.33
C GLN A 318 20.34 -2.82 -20.48
N GLU A 319 20.22 -2.14 -21.63
CA GLU A 319 20.88 -0.84 -21.91
C GLU A 319 20.49 0.26 -20.90
N ASN A 320 19.38 0.08 -20.18
CA ASN A 320 18.92 1.00 -19.12
C ASN A 320 19.25 0.52 -17.69
N PHE A 321 19.85 -0.67 -17.53
CA PHE A 321 20.21 -1.33 -16.25
C PHE A 321 21.70 -1.69 -16.15
N ASP A 322 22.56 -1.10 -16.98
CA ASP A 322 24.00 -1.42 -17.20
C ASP A 322 24.92 -1.60 -15.97
N LYS A 323 24.42 -1.45 -14.73
CA LYS A 323 25.22 -1.57 -13.50
C LYS A 323 25.01 -2.82 -12.64
N SER A 324 24.02 -3.67 -12.84
CA SER A 324 23.64 -4.58 -11.73
C SER A 324 23.38 -6.06 -12.04
N GLY A 325 23.34 -6.48 -13.30
CA GLY A 325 23.47 -7.91 -13.66
C GLY A 325 22.40 -8.86 -13.11
N GLN A 326 21.31 -8.37 -12.50
CA GLN A 326 20.25 -9.20 -11.89
C GLN A 326 18.86 -8.85 -12.42
N PHE A 327 18.77 -8.46 -13.69
CA PHE A 327 17.51 -8.14 -14.40
C PHE A 327 16.39 -9.17 -14.24
N HIS A 328 16.74 -10.45 -14.05
CA HIS A 328 15.78 -11.54 -13.82
C HIS A 328 15.03 -11.45 -12.47
N SER A 329 15.56 -10.70 -11.50
CA SER A 329 14.97 -10.50 -10.17
C SER A 329 13.89 -9.41 -10.13
N ALA A 330 13.94 -8.45 -11.05
CA ALA A 330 12.98 -7.33 -11.12
C ALA A 330 11.57 -7.76 -11.55
N ALA A 331 11.43 -8.90 -12.23
CA ALA A 331 10.15 -9.47 -12.66
C ALA A 331 9.55 -10.49 -11.66
N GLY A 332 10.03 -10.49 -10.41
CA GLY A 332 9.93 -11.60 -9.43
C GLY A 332 8.55 -12.14 -9.05
N ASP A 333 7.44 -11.51 -9.47
CA ASP A 333 6.09 -12.05 -9.26
C ASP A 333 5.46 -12.67 -10.54
N VAL A 334 6.22 -12.73 -11.66
CA VAL A 334 5.69 -13.08 -13.00
C VAL A 334 6.24 -14.40 -13.56
N ALA A 335 7.20 -15.02 -12.88
CA ALA A 335 7.76 -16.33 -13.26
C ALA A 335 7.59 -17.25 -12.03
N PHE A 336 6.86 -18.35 -12.03
CA PHE A 336 6.49 -19.32 -13.06
C PHE A 336 5.11 -19.90 -12.70
N ASN A 337 4.19 -19.98 -13.68
CA ASN A 337 3.08 -20.93 -13.70
C ASN A 337 3.06 -21.57 -15.09
#